data_AF-A0A841WJE9-F1
#
_entry.id   AF-A0A841WJE9-F1
#
_cell.length_a   1.000
_cell.length_b   1.000
_cell.length_c   1.000
_cell.angle_alpha   90.00
_cell.angle_beta   90.00
_cell.angle_gamma   90.00
#
_symmetry.space_group_name_H-M   'P 1'
#
loop_
_entity.id
_entity.type
_entity.pdbx_description
1 polymer ?
#
loop_
_entity_poly.entity_id
_entity_poly.type
_entity_poly.pdbx_seq_one_letter_code
_entity_poly.pdbx_strand_id
1 'polypeptide(L)'
;MNFYPFSKYDLRQIAKLPSNISALANKYPCEIINVADAIDDDPFPDGYIPHIFEIYYGTSDNANVYIVDGVLQEYNLPEVEENTPSVSVLFDGNFAYIEVEGKELLNKLGGAVLPHVTINPSTLIEMLTRGVFND
;
A
#
# COMPACT_ATOMS: atom_id res chain seq x y z
N MET A 1 -4.88 18.10 5.60
CA MET A 1 -4.16 18.25 4.32
C MET A 1 -5.12 18.78 3.27
N ASN A 2 -4.73 19.81 2.51
CA ASN A 2 -5.46 20.20 1.29
C ASN A 2 -4.95 19.31 0.16
N PHE A 3 -5.74 18.32 -0.23
CA PHE A 3 -5.43 17.54 -1.43
C PHE A 3 -5.54 18.43 -2.67
N TYR A 4 -4.67 18.19 -3.65
CA TYR A 4 -4.80 18.83 -4.95
C TYR A 4 -6.19 18.48 -5.53
N PRO A 5 -6.92 19.45 -6.12
CA PRO A 5 -8.20 19.16 -6.74
C PRO A 5 -8.00 18.16 -7.88
N PHE A 6 -8.89 17.18 -7.99
CA PHE A 6 -8.84 16.18 -9.05
C PHE A 6 -8.74 16.82 -10.43
N SER A 7 -7.76 16.35 -11.20
CA SER A 7 -7.60 16.74 -12.58
C SER A 7 -8.73 16.17 -13.44
N LYS A 8 -8.89 16.67 -14.67
CA LYS A 8 -9.83 16.07 -15.64
C LYS A 8 -9.48 14.61 -15.97
N TYR A 9 -8.21 14.25 -15.86
CA TYR A 9 -7.75 12.88 -16.07
C TYR A 9 -8.22 12.01 -14.90
N ASP A 10 -7.96 12.43 -13.66
CA ASP A 10 -8.33 11.70 -12.44
C ASP A 10 -9.83 11.45 -12.40
N LEU A 11 -10.64 12.49 -12.68
CA LEU A 11 -12.11 12.36 -12.72
C LEU A 11 -12.58 11.33 -13.76
N ARG A 12 -11.88 11.17 -14.88
CA ARG A 12 -12.21 10.15 -15.88
C ARG A 12 -11.86 8.75 -15.41
N GLN A 13 -10.72 8.57 -14.74
CA GLN A 13 -10.34 7.28 -14.18
C GLN A 13 -11.29 6.87 -13.06
N ILE A 14 -11.56 7.78 -12.12
CA ILE A 14 -12.49 7.56 -11.00
C ILE A 14 -13.89 7.21 -11.49
N ALA A 15 -14.34 7.81 -12.61
CA ALA A 15 -15.65 7.52 -13.20
C ALA A 15 -15.81 6.08 -13.73
N LYS A 16 -14.71 5.35 -13.95
CA LYS A 16 -14.75 3.93 -14.32
C LYS A 16 -15.04 3.02 -13.12
N LEU A 17 -14.75 3.49 -11.91
CA LEU A 17 -14.84 2.69 -10.70
C LEU A 17 -16.30 2.40 -10.32
N PRO A 18 -16.57 1.26 -9.67
CA PRO A 18 -17.85 1.00 -9.01
C PRO A 18 -18.25 2.17 -8.10
N SER A 19 -19.55 2.49 -8.07
CA SER A 19 -20.05 3.69 -7.37
C SER A 19 -19.75 3.72 -5.88
N ASN A 20 -19.67 2.55 -5.24
CA ASN A 20 -19.30 2.41 -3.83
C ASN A 20 -17.82 2.74 -3.58
N ILE A 21 -16.94 2.55 -4.57
CA ILE A 21 -15.52 2.88 -4.49
C ILE A 21 -15.32 4.37 -4.83
N SER A 22 -15.90 4.85 -5.95
CA SER A 22 -15.74 6.25 -6.36
C SER A 22 -16.33 7.26 -5.36
N ALA A 23 -17.35 6.88 -4.59
CA ALA A 23 -17.88 7.69 -3.49
C ALA A 23 -16.86 8.03 -2.40
N LEU A 24 -15.78 7.24 -2.28
CA LEU A 24 -14.71 7.45 -1.30
C LEU A 24 -13.68 8.49 -1.75
N ALA A 25 -13.70 8.93 -3.02
CA ALA A 25 -12.65 9.77 -3.60
C ALA A 25 -12.38 11.07 -2.82
N ASN A 26 -13.41 11.72 -2.28
CA ASN A 26 -13.22 12.96 -1.52
C ASN A 26 -12.57 12.72 -0.14
N LYS A 27 -12.70 11.51 0.42
CA LYS A 27 -12.18 11.14 1.74
C LYS A 27 -10.79 10.48 1.65
N TYR A 28 -10.57 9.67 0.61
CA TYR A 28 -9.35 8.89 0.36
C TYR A 28 -8.82 9.13 -1.07
N PRO A 29 -8.47 10.37 -1.42
CA PRO A 29 -8.19 10.72 -2.82
C PRO A 29 -7.00 9.97 -3.40
N CYS A 30 -5.93 9.76 -2.64
CA CYS A 30 -4.74 9.03 -3.11
C CYS A 30 -5.08 7.57 -3.38
N GLU A 31 -5.72 6.88 -2.43
CA GLU A 31 -6.08 5.49 -2.56
C GLU A 31 -7.04 5.29 -3.74
N ILE A 32 -8.04 6.17 -3.90
CA ILE A 32 -9.01 6.02 -4.99
C ILE A 32 -8.39 6.32 -6.36
N ILE A 33 -7.44 7.25 -6.48
CA ILE A 33 -6.66 7.41 -7.72
C ILE A 33 -5.84 6.16 -8.00
N ASN A 34 -5.12 5.63 -7.00
CA ASN A 34 -4.29 4.44 -7.15
C ASN A 34 -5.11 3.21 -7.56
N VAL A 35 -6.30 3.03 -6.99
CA VAL A 35 -7.26 1.99 -7.43
C VAL A 35 -7.68 2.25 -8.87
N ALA A 36 -8.06 3.49 -9.22
CA ALA A 36 -8.52 3.83 -10.57
C ALA A 36 -7.45 3.58 -11.64
N ASP A 37 -6.18 3.84 -11.33
CA ASP A 37 -5.07 3.62 -12.26
C ASP A 37 -4.70 2.13 -12.40
N ALA A 38 -4.92 1.30 -11.37
CA ALA A 38 -4.49 -0.10 -11.34
C ALA A 38 -5.62 -1.13 -11.56
N ILE A 39 -6.90 -0.73 -11.54
CA ILE A 39 -8.05 -1.67 -11.58
C ILE A 39 -8.18 -2.40 -12.92
N ASP A 40 -7.72 -1.79 -14.01
CA ASP A 40 -7.80 -2.34 -15.36
C ASP A 40 -6.64 -3.32 -15.66
N ASP A 41 -5.67 -3.43 -14.75
CA ASP A 41 -4.53 -4.34 -14.90
C ASP A 41 -4.89 -5.78 -14.51
N ASP A 42 -4.26 -6.74 -15.18
CA ASP A 42 -4.35 -8.15 -14.79
C ASP A 42 -3.75 -8.41 -13.40
N PRO A 43 -4.29 -9.38 -12.63
CA PRO A 43 -3.63 -9.89 -11.44
C PRO A 43 -2.22 -10.41 -11.74
N PHE A 44 -1.38 -10.50 -10.70
CA PHE A 44 -0.05 -11.09 -10.86
C PHE A 44 -0.13 -12.55 -11.30
N PRO A 45 0.79 -13.02 -12.17
CA PRO A 45 0.75 -14.37 -12.69
C PRO A 45 1.09 -15.40 -11.61
N ASP A 46 0.61 -16.64 -11.80
CA ASP A 46 0.84 -17.74 -10.86
C ASP A 46 2.34 -17.98 -10.60
N GLY A 47 2.70 -18.05 -9.32
CA GLY A 47 4.09 -18.28 -8.88
C GLY A 47 4.97 -17.04 -8.94
N TYR A 48 4.41 -15.85 -9.19
CA TYR A 48 5.16 -14.61 -9.18
C TYR A 48 5.73 -14.32 -7.78
N ILE A 49 7.04 -14.08 -7.71
CA ILE A 49 7.75 -13.69 -6.49
C ILE A 49 8.25 -12.27 -6.71
N PRO A 50 7.77 -11.27 -5.94
CA PRO A 50 8.21 -9.89 -6.09
C PRO A 50 9.66 -9.71 -5.64
N HIS A 51 10.43 -8.88 -6.36
CA HIS A 51 11.76 -8.44 -5.93
C HIS A 51 11.65 -7.37 -4.84
N ILE A 52 10.71 -6.45 -4.99
CA ILE A 52 10.41 -5.37 -4.06
C ILE A 52 8.99 -5.56 -3.55
N PHE A 53 8.83 -5.53 -2.23
CA PHE A 53 7.55 -5.61 -1.54
C PHE A 53 7.45 -4.45 -0.57
N GLU A 54 6.39 -3.65 -0.72
CA GLU A 54 6.16 -2.44 0.05
C GLU A 54 4.77 -2.47 0.67
N ILE A 55 4.67 -2.10 1.96
CA ILE A 55 3.39 -1.85 2.64
C ILE A 55 3.36 -0.41 3.12
N TYR A 56 2.26 0.26 2.83
CA TYR A 56 1.96 1.61 3.31
C TYR A 56 0.69 1.54 4.18
N TYR A 57 0.77 2.15 5.35
CA TYR A 57 -0.35 2.30 6.27
C TYR A 57 -0.77 3.78 6.31
N GLY A 58 -2.05 4.03 6.08
CA GLY A 58 -2.59 5.39 6.05
C GLY A 58 -1.93 6.26 4.99
N THR A 59 -1.59 7.50 5.36
CA THR A 59 -1.01 8.50 4.46
C THR A 59 0.52 8.60 4.58
N SER A 60 1.21 7.49 4.86
CA SER A 60 2.67 7.53 4.99
C SER A 60 3.34 7.82 3.64
N ASP A 61 4.28 8.76 3.62
CA ASP A 61 5.06 9.09 2.42
C ASP A 61 6.11 8.01 2.09
N ASN A 62 6.50 7.20 3.08
CA ASN A 62 7.48 6.12 2.94
C ASN A 62 6.83 4.77 3.24
N ALA A 63 7.41 3.70 2.69
CA ALA A 63 6.96 2.35 2.99
C ALA A 63 7.16 2.04 4.48
N ASN A 64 6.09 1.63 5.15
CA ASN A 64 6.14 1.18 6.54
C ASN A 64 6.81 -0.19 6.67
N VAL A 65 6.68 -1.02 5.64
CA VAL A 65 7.42 -2.27 5.50
C VAL A 65 8.03 -2.26 4.11
N TYR A 66 9.35 -2.40 4.04
CA TYR A 66 10.10 -2.45 2.79
C TYR A 66 10.98 -3.71 2.77
N ILE A 67 10.74 -4.58 1.80
CA ILE A 67 11.46 -5.85 1.64
C ILE A 67 12.05 -5.90 0.22
N VAL A 68 13.32 -6.27 0.13
CA VAL A 68 14.05 -6.42 -1.14
C VAL A 68 14.66 -7.80 -1.21
N ASP A 69 14.35 -8.56 -2.26
CA ASP A 69 14.79 -9.94 -2.50
C ASP A 69 14.60 -10.84 -1.28
N GLY A 70 13.44 -10.70 -0.62
CA GLY A 70 13.08 -11.45 0.59
C GLY A 70 13.82 -11.02 1.87
N VAL A 71 14.57 -9.91 1.85
CA VAL A 71 15.24 -9.37 3.05
C VAL A 71 14.53 -8.11 3.53
N LEU A 72 14.18 -8.07 4.82
CA LEU A 72 13.58 -6.87 5.43
C LEU A 72 14.60 -5.73 5.49
N GLN A 73 14.28 -4.62 4.83
CA GLN A 73 15.12 -3.42 4.73
C GLN A 73 14.59 -2.25 5.55
N GLU A 74 13.27 -2.16 5.74
CA GLU A 74 12.65 -1.15 6.59
C GLU A 74 11.42 -1.72 7.29
N TYR A 75 11.27 -1.33 8.56
CA TYR A 75 10.11 -1.68 9.37
C TYR A 75 9.81 -0.55 10.35
N ASN A 76 8.75 0.19 10.06
CA ASN A 76 8.26 1.29 10.87
C ASN A 76 6.74 1.23 10.92
N LEU A 77 6.20 0.64 11.99
CA LEU A 77 4.77 0.64 12.22
C LEU A 77 4.35 1.99 12.81
N PRO A 78 3.35 2.67 12.22
CA PRO A 78 2.79 3.83 12.85
C PRO A 78 2.18 3.44 14.20
N GLU A 79 2.28 4.31 15.20
CA GLU A 79 1.49 4.20 16.43
C GLU A 79 0.02 4.45 16.06
N VAL A 80 -0.71 3.38 15.72
CA VAL A 80 -2.12 3.50 15.39
C VAL A 80 -2.94 3.17 16.64
N GLU A 81 -3.55 4.20 17.24
CA GLU A 81 -4.40 4.03 18.44
C GLU A 81 -5.74 3.33 18.13
N GLU A 82 -6.22 3.36 16.87
CA GLU A 82 -7.39 2.61 16.37
C GLU A 82 -7.22 2.27 14.87
N ASN A 83 -8.01 1.30 14.35
CA ASN A 83 -7.99 0.75 12.98
C ASN A 83 -7.32 1.63 11.90
N THR A 84 -6.31 1.10 11.22
CA THR A 84 -5.63 1.80 10.11
C THR A 84 -6.64 2.23 9.03
N PRO A 85 -6.67 3.51 8.66
CA PRO A 85 -7.68 4.02 7.73
C PRO A 85 -7.53 3.46 6.30
N SER A 86 -6.31 3.14 5.89
CA SER A 86 -6.01 2.50 4.60
C SER A 86 -4.75 1.63 4.68
N VAL A 87 -4.69 0.60 3.85
CA VAL A 87 -3.50 -0.24 3.62
C VAL A 87 -3.28 -0.34 2.13
N SER A 88 -2.07 -0.04 1.66
CA SER A 88 -1.67 -0.26 0.28
C SER A 88 -0.45 -1.18 0.22
N VAL A 89 -0.48 -2.15 -0.69
CA VAL A 89 0.63 -3.08 -0.94
C VAL A 89 1.08 -2.91 -2.38
N LEU A 90 2.39 -2.74 -2.58
CA LEU A 90 3.01 -2.69 -3.89
C LEU A 90 3.99 -3.83 -4.07
N PHE A 91 3.99 -4.43 -5.26
CA PHE A 91 4.99 -5.38 -5.73
C PHE A 91 5.69 -4.81 -6.96
N ASP A 92 7.02 -4.69 -6.89
CA ASP A 92 7.87 -4.15 -7.96
C ASP A 92 7.35 -2.80 -8.51
N GLY A 93 6.86 -1.93 -7.62
CA GLY A 93 6.30 -0.62 -7.95
C GLY A 93 4.86 -0.61 -8.46
N ASN A 94 4.18 -1.76 -8.51
CA ASN A 94 2.80 -1.88 -8.97
C ASN A 94 1.85 -2.15 -7.80
N PHE A 95 0.70 -1.46 -7.76
CA PHE A 95 -0.32 -1.72 -6.75
C PHE A 95 -0.86 -3.15 -6.86
N ALA A 96 -0.71 -3.89 -5.77
CA ALA A 96 -1.11 -5.28 -5.65
C ALA A 96 -2.38 -5.44 -4.80
N TYR A 97 -2.53 -4.61 -3.77
CA TYR A 97 -3.67 -4.62 -2.88
C TYR A 97 -3.91 -3.23 -2.32
N ILE A 98 -5.18 -2.82 -2.22
CA ILE A 98 -5.60 -1.58 -1.55
C ILE A 98 -6.84 -1.87 -0.72
N GLU A 99 -6.78 -1.52 0.55
CA GLU A 99 -7.88 -1.57 1.51
C GLU A 99 -8.11 -0.20 2.12
N VAL A 100 -9.37 0.16 2.33
CA VAL A 100 -9.77 1.39 3.02
C VAL A 100 -10.87 1.04 4.02
N GLU A 101 -10.68 1.42 5.28
CA GLU A 101 -11.64 1.16 6.39
C GLU A 101 -12.09 -0.31 6.48
N GLY A 102 -11.16 -1.26 6.30
CA GLY A 102 -11.47 -2.70 6.33
C GLY A 102 -12.19 -3.22 5.08
N LYS A 103 -12.32 -2.41 4.03
CA LYS A 103 -12.91 -2.82 2.74
C LYS A 103 -11.84 -2.93 1.68
N GLU A 104 -11.71 -4.13 1.12
CA GLU A 104 -10.91 -4.39 -0.06
C GLU A 104 -11.46 -3.57 -1.26
N LEU A 105 -10.61 -2.74 -1.85
CA LEU A 105 -10.93 -1.94 -3.04
C LEU A 105 -10.19 -2.43 -4.28
N LEU A 106 -9.01 -3.02 -4.10
CA LEU A 106 -8.19 -3.63 -5.15
C LEU A 106 -7.54 -4.89 -4.59
N ASN A 107 -7.61 -6.01 -5.33
CA ASN A 107 -6.88 -7.22 -5.00
C ASN A 107 -6.41 -7.92 -6.28
N LYS A 108 -5.09 -7.81 -6.51
CA LYS A 108 -4.37 -8.43 -7.63
C LYS A 108 -3.41 -9.53 -7.17
N LEU A 109 -3.46 -9.91 -5.88
CA LEU A 109 -2.52 -10.83 -5.25
C LEU A 109 -2.62 -12.28 -5.75
N GLY A 110 -3.68 -12.64 -6.48
CA GLY A 110 -4.13 -14.03 -6.70
C GLY A 110 -3.09 -15.03 -7.21
N GLY A 111 -2.10 -14.62 -8.00
CA GLY A 111 -1.01 -15.51 -8.46
C GLY A 111 0.32 -15.30 -7.72
N ALA A 112 0.44 -14.26 -6.90
CA ALA A 112 1.67 -13.91 -6.23
C ALA A 112 1.94 -14.82 -5.02
N VAL A 113 3.20 -15.20 -4.85
CA VAL A 113 3.71 -15.90 -3.67
C VAL A 113 4.31 -14.87 -2.74
N LEU A 114 3.77 -14.78 -1.52
CA LEU A 114 4.35 -13.90 -0.50
C LEU A 114 5.79 -14.35 -0.21
N PRO A 115 6.77 -13.43 -0.25
CA PRO A 115 8.17 -13.80 -0.11
C PRO A 115 8.43 -14.36 1.29
N HIS A 116 9.31 -15.36 1.37
CA HIS A 116 9.85 -15.76 2.66
C HIS A 116 10.78 -14.66 3.17
N VAL A 117 10.39 -14.01 4.26
CA VAL A 117 11.14 -12.85 4.78
C VAL A 117 12.26 -13.31 5.70
N THR A 118 13.49 -13.02 5.30
CA THR A 118 14.68 -13.16 6.13
C THR A 118 14.87 -11.87 6.92
N ILE A 119 15.01 -12.01 8.24
CA ILE A 119 15.17 -10.90 9.17
C ILE A 119 16.52 -11.04 9.85
N ASN A 120 17.34 -9.98 9.81
CA ASN A 120 18.49 -9.87 10.69
C ASN A 120 18.03 -9.33 12.05
N PRO A 121 18.15 -10.09 13.16
CA PRO A 121 17.63 -9.67 14.46
C PRO A 121 18.21 -8.35 14.95
N SER A 122 19.50 -8.09 14.74
CA SER A 122 20.14 -6.84 15.16
C SER A 122 19.56 -5.65 14.40
N THR A 123 19.39 -5.80 13.09
CA THR A 123 18.78 -4.78 12.22
C THR A 123 17.33 -4.50 12.62
N LEU A 124 16.54 -5.53 12.93
CA LEU A 124 15.18 -5.35 13.41
C LEU A 124 15.13 -4.61 14.75
N ILE A 125 16.00 -4.96 15.70
CA ILE A 125 16.07 -4.26 17.00
C ILE A 125 16.42 -2.78 16.79
N GLU A 126 17.37 -2.46 15.91
CA GLU A 126 17.69 -1.08 15.56
C GLU A 126 16.49 -0.35 14.95
N MET A 127 15.74 -0.98 14.04
CA MET A 127 14.53 -0.40 13.44
C MET A 127 13.47 -0.09 14.49
N LEU A 128 13.21 -1.04 15.39
CA LEU A 128 12.22 -0.91 16.46
C LEU A 128 12.62 0.16 17.50
N THR A 129 13.91 0.32 17.75
CA THR A 129 14.41 1.29 18.74
C THR A 129 14.65 2.68 18.16
N ARG A 130 14.82 2.84 16.84
CA ARG A 130 14.90 4.16 16.19
C ARG A 130 13.64 5.00 16.42
N GLY A 131 12.46 4.37 16.51
CA GLY A 131 11.22 5.07 16.86
C GLY A 131 11.18 5.62 18.29
N VAL A 132 12.01 5.11 19.20
CA VAL A 132 12.01 5.48 20.64
C VAL A 132 12.90 6.69 20.95
N PHE A 133 13.78 7.10 20.03
CA PHE A 133 14.79 8.15 20.28
C PHE A 133 14.60 9.42 19.44
N ASN A 134 13.49 9.55 18.70
CA ASN A 134 13.17 10.73 17.89
C ASN A 134 12.03 11.59 18.47
N ASP A 135 11.67 11.38 19.74
CA ASP A 135 10.78 12.26 20.52
C ASP A 135 11.55 13.31 21.35
#